data_AF-A0AA91TWZ8-F1
#
_entry.id   AF-A0AA91TWZ8-F1
#
_cell.length_a   1.000
_cell.length_b   1.000
_cell.length_c   1.000
_cell.angle_alpha   90.00
_cell.angle_beta   90.00
_cell.angle_gamma   90.00
#
_symmetry.space_group_name_H-M   'P 1'
#
loop_
_entity.id
_entity.type
_entity.pdbx_description
1 polymer ?
#
loop_
_entity_poly.entity_id
_entity_poly.type
_entity_poly.pdbx_seq_one_letter_code
_entity_poly.pdbx_strand_id
1 'polypeptide(L)'
;MRGIKYYLLIFTIFFLSSCQQNEVVEQEEKVKEGLTYSFQHPETGQAYNIIHVYKLYENFEKRMKKDVNMSESQVFDEEVINPIYEACYQDAEYFTETVKAPENREEVNNIIQTMDVKAINSAIEESLIKSSNYIPSNQKTNICIYPTEATKSTTLMFTEGAGKISVLYNEFFNEETLKAGIAHEYHHSVWTEKYFNNSHSHTVLDNLILEGKAVMFEKLVYPDITLTTVNYNFNKDDWNQI
;
A
#
# COMPACT_ATOMS: atom_id res chain seq x y z
N MET A 1 81.79 9.96 -27.06
CA MET A 1 81.04 8.73 -26.73
C MET A 1 79.59 9.16 -26.48
N ARG A 2 78.65 9.22 -27.44
CA ARG A 2 78.04 8.13 -28.25
C ARG A 2 78.00 6.83 -27.43
N GLY A 3 76.87 6.27 -27.03
CA GLY A 3 75.45 6.56 -27.28
C GLY A 3 74.65 5.43 -26.62
N ILE A 4 73.43 5.76 -26.23
CA ILE A 4 72.38 4.92 -25.62
C ILE A 4 72.21 3.57 -26.34
N LYS A 5 71.88 2.54 -25.54
CA LYS A 5 70.92 1.43 -25.80
C LYS A 5 71.14 0.35 -24.72
N TYR A 6 70.18 -0.10 -23.90
CA TYR A 6 68.94 -0.75 -24.29
C TYR A 6 68.08 -1.17 -23.06
N TYR A 7 66.77 -1.22 -23.31
CA TYR A 7 65.72 -2.04 -22.71
C TYR A 7 65.41 -1.89 -21.21
N LEU A 8 64.40 -1.06 -20.92
CA LEU A 8 63.47 -1.38 -19.85
C LEU A 8 62.16 -1.88 -20.47
N LEU A 9 61.81 -3.10 -20.05
CA LEU A 9 60.70 -3.93 -20.47
C LEU A 9 59.37 -3.27 -20.10
N ILE A 10 58.52 -2.96 -21.08
CA ILE A 10 57.13 -2.57 -20.84
C ILE A 10 56.33 -3.86 -20.62
N PHE A 11 55.99 -4.16 -19.37
CA PHE A 11 55.00 -5.17 -19.02
C PHE A 11 53.61 -4.58 -19.23
N THR A 12 53.04 -4.75 -20.42
CA THR A 12 51.62 -4.47 -20.67
C THR A 12 50.83 -5.67 -20.16
N ILE A 13 50.40 -5.61 -18.89
CA ILE A 13 49.42 -6.56 -18.35
C ILE A 13 48.06 -6.15 -18.92
N PHE A 14 47.61 -6.86 -19.96
CA PHE A 14 46.21 -6.84 -20.38
C PHE A 14 45.37 -7.47 -19.27
N PHE A 15 44.67 -6.64 -18.49
CA PHE A 15 43.55 -7.08 -17.68
C PHE A 15 42.41 -7.50 -18.61
N LEU A 16 42.36 -8.79 -18.96
CA LEU A 16 41.13 -9.41 -19.44
C LEU A 16 40.22 -9.67 -18.22
N SER A 17 39.63 -8.59 -17.71
CA SER A 17 38.43 -8.69 -16.88
C SER A 17 37.24 -8.93 -17.80
N SER A 18 37.11 -10.17 -18.27
CA SER A 18 35.82 -10.70 -18.72
C SER A 18 34.98 -10.91 -17.47
N CYS A 19 34.41 -9.83 -16.92
CA CYS A 19 33.23 -9.97 -16.08
C CYS A 19 32.12 -10.44 -17.00
N GLN A 20 31.94 -11.76 -17.01
CA GLN A 20 30.71 -12.42 -17.39
C GLN A 20 29.60 -11.68 -16.67
N GLN A 21 28.85 -10.89 -17.44
CA GLN A 21 27.61 -10.28 -17.01
C GLN A 21 26.68 -11.47 -16.80
N ASN A 22 26.70 -12.02 -15.58
CA ASN A 22 25.60 -12.83 -15.11
C ASN A 22 24.42 -11.87 -15.13
N GLU A 23 23.66 -11.95 -16.22
CA GLU A 23 22.25 -11.59 -16.22
C GLU A 23 21.68 -12.23 -14.95
N VAL A 24 21.45 -11.39 -13.95
CA VAL A 24 20.42 -11.66 -12.97
C VAL A 24 19.18 -11.78 -13.85
N VAL A 25 18.80 -13.03 -14.11
CA VAL A 25 17.57 -13.36 -14.81
C VAL A 25 16.48 -12.66 -14.03
N GLU A 26 15.98 -11.56 -14.61
CA GLU A 26 14.72 -10.92 -14.25
C GLU A 26 13.67 -12.04 -14.17
N GLN A 27 13.40 -12.49 -12.95
CA GLN A 27 12.10 -13.05 -12.61
C GLN A 27 11.17 -11.90 -12.23
N GLU A 28 11.03 -10.92 -13.13
CA GLU A 28 10.05 -9.85 -13.03
C GLU A 28 9.43 -9.63 -14.40
N GLU A 29 8.76 -10.62 -14.98
CA GLU A 29 7.96 -10.34 -16.18
C GLU A 29 6.77 -11.28 -16.36
N LYS A 30 5.74 -11.03 -15.54
CA LYS A 30 4.32 -11.01 -15.96
C LYS A 30 3.53 -9.96 -15.16
N VAL A 31 4.03 -8.72 -15.13
CA VAL A 31 3.18 -7.59 -14.74
C VAL A 31 2.21 -7.33 -15.89
N LYS A 32 0.98 -7.80 -15.75
CA LYS A 32 -0.12 -7.43 -16.64
C LYS A 32 -0.25 -5.91 -16.66
N GLU A 33 -0.24 -5.32 -17.86
CA GLU A 33 -0.53 -3.90 -18.12
C GLU A 33 -1.66 -3.34 -17.24
N GLY A 34 -1.48 -2.25 -16.49
CA GLY A 34 -0.52 -2.18 -15.38
C GLY A 34 -1.29 -2.34 -14.07
N LEU A 35 -0.98 -3.37 -13.29
CA LEU A 35 -1.52 -3.61 -11.94
C LEU A 35 -1.27 -2.42 -10.98
N THR A 36 -0.27 -1.60 -11.29
CA THR A 36 0.23 -0.53 -10.43
C THR A 36 0.16 0.83 -11.14
N TYR A 37 -0.31 1.85 -10.42
CA TYR A 37 -0.18 3.26 -10.78
C TYR A 37 0.83 3.92 -9.85
N SER A 38 1.93 4.44 -10.39
CA SER A 38 3.05 4.99 -9.60
C SER A 38 3.22 6.49 -9.86
N PHE A 39 3.56 7.21 -8.80
CA PHE A 39 3.87 8.65 -8.86
C PHE A 39 4.84 9.03 -7.71
N GLN A 40 5.30 10.27 -7.70
CA GLN A 40 6.21 10.77 -6.68
C GLN A 40 5.76 12.15 -6.18
N HIS A 41 6.10 12.46 -4.93
CA HIS A 41 5.96 13.80 -4.41
C HIS A 41 6.85 14.78 -5.21
N PRO A 42 6.30 15.88 -5.76
CA PRO A 42 7.03 16.75 -6.68
C PRO A 42 8.22 17.45 -6.03
N GLU A 43 8.20 17.66 -4.71
CA GLU A 43 9.26 18.38 -4.00
C GLU A 43 10.24 17.48 -3.24
N THR A 44 9.77 16.34 -2.72
CA THR A 44 10.58 15.48 -1.83
C THR A 44 11.06 14.21 -2.52
N GLY A 45 10.47 13.86 -3.67
CA GLY A 45 10.76 12.61 -4.37
C GLY A 45 10.24 11.35 -3.66
N GLN A 46 9.48 11.48 -2.57
CA GLN A 46 8.84 10.34 -1.90
C GLN A 46 7.97 9.59 -2.91
N ALA A 47 8.15 8.27 -3.01
CA ALA A 47 7.52 7.45 -4.03
C ALA A 47 6.24 6.79 -3.52
N TYR A 48 5.27 6.65 -4.42
CA TYR A 48 3.97 6.06 -4.12
C TYR A 48 3.55 5.07 -5.20
N ASN A 49 2.82 4.04 -4.79
CA ASN A 49 2.16 3.10 -5.67
C ASN A 49 0.70 2.91 -5.24
N ILE A 50 -0.20 2.84 -6.21
CA ILE A 50 -1.57 2.36 -6.06
C ILE A 50 -1.68 1.02 -6.78
N ILE A 51 -1.89 -0.05 -6.03
CA ILE A 51 -2.01 -1.42 -6.49
C ILE A 51 -3.50 -1.72 -6.68
N HIS A 52 -3.89 -1.92 -7.94
CA HIS A 52 -5.26 -2.20 -8.36
C HIS A 52 -5.60 -3.68 -8.19
N VAL A 53 -5.65 -4.17 -6.94
CA VAL A 53 -5.83 -5.61 -6.64
C VAL A 53 -7.10 -6.17 -7.28
N TYR A 54 -8.16 -5.37 -7.41
CA TYR A 54 -9.38 -5.75 -8.12
C TYR A 54 -9.15 -6.31 -9.55
N LYS A 55 -8.07 -5.92 -10.24
CA LYS A 55 -7.74 -6.45 -11.58
C LYS A 55 -7.36 -7.94 -11.58
N LEU A 56 -7.02 -8.49 -10.42
CA LEU A 56 -6.67 -9.89 -10.25
C LEU A 56 -7.92 -10.79 -10.13
N TYR A 57 -9.08 -10.23 -9.80
CA TYR A 57 -10.32 -10.99 -9.62
C TYR A 57 -10.81 -11.65 -10.90
N GLU A 58 -10.51 -11.08 -12.08
CA GLU A 58 -10.89 -11.72 -13.35
C GLU A 58 -10.21 -13.10 -13.54
N ASN A 59 -8.94 -13.23 -13.09
CA ASN A 59 -8.23 -14.50 -13.14
C ASN A 59 -8.80 -15.50 -12.13
N PHE A 60 -9.03 -15.03 -10.90
CA PHE A 60 -9.67 -15.81 -9.85
C PHE A 60 -10.99 -16.42 -10.33
N GLU A 61 -11.89 -15.61 -10.90
CA GLU A 61 -13.18 -16.05 -11.45
C GLU A 61 -13.02 -17.06 -12.60
N LYS A 62 -12.04 -16.84 -13.50
CA LYS A 62 -11.76 -17.76 -14.61
C LYS A 62 -11.25 -19.11 -14.10
N ARG A 63 -10.46 -19.13 -13.03
CA ARG A 63 -9.88 -20.34 -12.46
C ARG A 63 -10.90 -21.13 -11.65
N MET A 64 -11.74 -20.46 -10.86
CA MET A 64 -12.86 -21.06 -10.14
C MET A 64 -13.84 -21.81 -11.06
N LYS A 65 -14.00 -21.39 -12.31
CA LYS A 65 -14.86 -22.07 -13.31
C LYS A 65 -14.21 -23.30 -13.96
N LYS A 66 -12.88 -23.45 -13.87
CA LYS A 66 -12.11 -24.48 -14.59
C LYS A 66 -11.60 -25.59 -13.68
N ASP A 67 -11.26 -25.27 -12.43
CA ASP A 67 -10.66 -26.22 -11.50
C ASP A 67 -11.68 -26.66 -10.46
N VAL A 68 -11.99 -27.96 -10.44
CA VAL A 68 -12.95 -28.56 -9.49
C VAL A 68 -12.28 -29.17 -8.25
N ASN A 69 -10.93 -29.17 -8.20
CA ASN A 69 -10.17 -29.88 -7.17
C ASN A 69 -9.54 -28.96 -6.11
N MET A 70 -9.50 -27.64 -6.35
CA MET A 70 -8.97 -26.66 -5.41
C MET A 70 -10.09 -26.01 -4.60
N SER A 71 -9.81 -25.64 -3.35
CA SER A 71 -10.73 -24.82 -2.57
C SER A 71 -10.71 -23.37 -3.06
N GLU A 72 -11.82 -22.65 -2.84
CA GLU A 72 -11.92 -21.23 -3.20
C GLU A 72 -10.81 -20.38 -2.56
N SER A 73 -10.49 -20.64 -1.29
CA SER A 73 -9.38 -19.97 -0.60
C SER A 73 -8.05 -20.19 -1.31
N GLN A 74 -7.74 -21.42 -1.73
CA GLN A 74 -6.48 -21.70 -2.43
C GLN A 74 -6.38 -20.98 -3.77
N VAL A 75 -7.48 -20.95 -4.53
CA VAL A 75 -7.52 -20.23 -5.81
C VAL A 75 -7.39 -18.72 -5.58
N PHE A 76 -8.01 -18.19 -4.53
CA PHE A 76 -7.90 -16.79 -4.16
C PHE A 76 -6.48 -16.40 -3.75
N ASP A 77 -5.85 -17.20 -2.90
CA ASP A 77 -4.47 -16.96 -2.47
C ASP A 77 -3.52 -16.97 -3.67
N GLU A 78 -3.66 -17.93 -4.58
CA GLU A 78 -2.80 -18.03 -5.76
C GLU A 78 -3.02 -16.93 -6.80
N GLU A 79 -4.27 -16.55 -7.07
CA GLU A 79 -4.59 -15.61 -8.14
C GLU A 79 -4.65 -14.15 -7.69
N VAL A 80 -4.88 -13.89 -6.40
CA VAL A 80 -5.10 -12.54 -5.85
C VAL A 80 -4.05 -12.15 -4.83
N ILE A 81 -3.78 -12.97 -3.80
CA ILE A 81 -2.88 -12.59 -2.69
C ILE A 81 -1.41 -12.72 -3.09
N ASN A 82 -0.99 -13.86 -3.61
CA ASN A 82 0.40 -14.12 -3.98
C ASN A 82 0.98 -13.09 -4.97
N PRO A 83 0.26 -12.64 -6.01
CA PRO A 83 0.79 -11.63 -6.94
C PRO A 83 1.06 -10.26 -6.33
N ILE A 84 0.50 -9.95 -5.15
CA ILE A 84 0.64 -8.66 -4.48
C ILE A 84 1.31 -8.75 -3.11
N TYR A 85 1.72 -9.96 -2.70
CA TYR A 85 2.26 -10.21 -1.36
C TYR A 85 3.45 -9.31 -1.03
N GLU A 86 4.41 -9.20 -1.96
CA GLU A 86 5.59 -8.34 -1.77
C GLU A 86 5.21 -6.88 -1.58
N ALA A 87 4.30 -6.37 -2.41
CA ALA A 87 3.92 -4.96 -2.38
C ALA A 87 3.05 -4.62 -1.15
N CYS A 88 2.16 -5.51 -0.75
CA CYS A 88 1.09 -5.21 0.22
C CYS A 88 1.35 -5.78 1.62
N TYR A 89 2.13 -6.85 1.75
CA TYR A 89 2.21 -7.63 3.01
C TYR A 89 3.61 -8.00 3.46
N GLN A 90 4.60 -8.09 2.56
CA GLN A 90 5.94 -8.50 2.96
C GLN A 90 6.51 -7.54 4.00
N ASP A 91 6.98 -8.09 5.11
CA ASP A 91 7.51 -7.36 6.27
C ASP A 91 6.51 -6.38 6.92
N ALA A 92 5.20 -6.54 6.68
CA ALA A 92 4.18 -5.73 7.34
C ALA A 92 4.10 -6.03 8.84
N GLU A 93 4.11 -4.98 9.66
CA GLU A 93 4.19 -5.04 11.11
C GLU A 93 2.89 -5.56 11.77
N TYR A 94 1.74 -5.37 11.13
CA TYR A 94 0.42 -5.71 11.67
C TYR A 94 -0.34 -6.75 10.83
N PHE A 95 0.35 -7.43 9.90
CA PHE A 95 -0.32 -8.35 8.98
C PHE A 95 -1.08 -9.45 9.72
N THR A 96 -2.38 -9.51 9.47
CA THR A 96 -3.30 -10.46 10.10
C THR A 96 -4.27 -11.06 9.09
N GLU A 97 -3.78 -11.58 7.95
CA GLU A 97 -4.58 -12.28 6.91
C GLU A 97 -6.01 -11.74 6.74
N THR A 98 -6.10 -10.43 6.55
CA THR A 98 -7.34 -9.66 6.70
C THR A 98 -8.26 -9.76 5.50
N VAL A 99 -7.69 -9.93 4.31
CA VAL A 99 -8.45 -10.05 3.06
C VAL A 99 -8.67 -11.53 2.73
N LYS A 100 -9.93 -11.89 2.49
CA LYS A 100 -10.37 -13.25 2.16
C LYS A 100 -11.06 -13.28 0.81
N ALA A 101 -11.22 -14.49 0.27
CA ALA A 101 -12.07 -14.71 -0.88
C ALA A 101 -13.48 -14.17 -0.62
N PRO A 102 -14.11 -13.51 -1.62
CA PRO A 102 -15.44 -12.94 -1.47
C PRO A 102 -16.50 -14.02 -1.25
N GLU A 103 -17.40 -13.81 -0.28
CA GLU A 103 -18.56 -14.69 -0.05
C GLU A 103 -19.63 -14.49 -1.14
N ASN A 104 -19.76 -13.26 -1.64
CA ASN A 104 -20.67 -12.81 -2.68
C ASN A 104 -19.90 -12.23 -3.88
N ARG A 105 -19.45 -13.12 -4.76
CA ARG A 105 -18.74 -12.77 -6.00
C ARG A 105 -19.54 -11.85 -6.94
N GLU A 106 -20.87 -11.94 -6.96
CA GLU A 106 -21.69 -11.08 -7.83
C GLU A 106 -21.62 -9.62 -7.37
N GLU A 107 -21.75 -9.38 -6.07
CA GLU A 107 -21.63 -8.05 -5.47
C GLU A 107 -20.24 -7.45 -5.69
N VAL A 108 -19.18 -8.22 -5.44
CA VAL A 108 -17.80 -7.78 -5.70
C VAL A 108 -17.59 -7.44 -7.17
N ASN A 109 -18.12 -8.24 -8.10
CA ASN A 109 -18.04 -7.93 -9.53
C ASN A 109 -18.79 -6.64 -9.89
N ASN A 110 -19.95 -6.37 -9.26
CA ASN A 110 -20.68 -5.11 -9.46
C ASN A 110 -19.87 -3.91 -8.93
N ILE A 111 -19.24 -4.03 -7.76
CA ILE A 111 -18.34 -3.00 -7.21
C ILE A 111 -17.25 -2.70 -8.23
N ILE A 112 -16.52 -3.72 -8.72
CA ILE A 112 -15.43 -3.56 -9.70
C ILE A 112 -15.91 -2.83 -10.96
N GLN A 113 -17.11 -3.13 -11.45
CA GLN A 113 -17.66 -2.50 -12.66
C GLN A 113 -18.02 -1.02 -12.47
N THR A 114 -18.29 -0.60 -11.22
CA THR A 114 -18.69 0.78 -10.89
C THR A 114 -17.52 1.66 -10.45
N MET A 115 -16.32 1.10 -10.26
CA MET A 115 -15.13 1.86 -9.85
C MET A 115 -14.73 2.90 -10.89
N ASP A 116 -14.73 4.18 -10.52
CA ASP A 116 -14.07 5.23 -11.29
C ASP A 116 -12.57 5.27 -10.95
N VAL A 117 -11.79 4.46 -11.67
CA VAL A 117 -10.34 4.30 -11.45
C VAL A 117 -9.59 5.64 -11.50
N LYS A 118 -10.04 6.59 -12.33
CA LYS A 118 -9.38 7.91 -12.44
C LYS A 118 -9.66 8.75 -11.21
N ALA A 119 -10.92 8.81 -10.78
CA ALA A 119 -11.30 9.52 -9.56
C ALA A 119 -10.62 8.92 -8.32
N ILE A 120 -10.59 7.58 -8.22
CA ILE A 120 -9.92 6.86 -7.13
C ILE A 120 -8.43 7.19 -7.08
N ASN A 121 -7.72 7.03 -8.20
CA ASN A 121 -6.29 7.32 -8.25
C ASN A 121 -6.00 8.79 -7.91
N SER A 122 -6.78 9.72 -8.45
CA SER A 122 -6.63 11.16 -8.20
C SER A 122 -6.86 11.51 -6.73
N ALA A 123 -7.86 10.90 -6.09
CA ALA A 123 -8.17 11.14 -4.68
C ALA A 123 -7.05 10.65 -3.75
N ILE A 124 -6.54 9.44 -4.02
CA ILE A 124 -5.44 8.83 -3.27
C ILE A 124 -4.14 9.63 -3.48
N GLU A 125 -3.82 9.99 -4.72
CA GLU A 125 -2.66 10.81 -5.06
C GLU A 125 -2.70 12.15 -4.34
N GLU A 126 -3.80 12.91 -4.46
CA GLU A 126 -3.95 14.18 -3.77
C GLU A 126 -3.74 14.04 -2.26
N SER A 127 -4.33 13.01 -1.65
CA SER A 127 -4.24 12.78 -0.20
C SER A 127 -2.83 12.45 0.25
N LEU A 128 -2.11 11.60 -0.48
CA LEU A 128 -0.72 11.26 -0.16
C LEU A 128 0.20 12.48 -0.33
N ILE A 129 0.00 13.27 -1.39
CA ILE A 129 0.75 14.51 -1.60
C ILE A 129 0.50 15.51 -0.47
N LYS A 130 -0.78 15.77 -0.12
CA LYS A 130 -1.09 16.68 0.98
C LYS A 130 -0.57 16.16 2.32
N SER A 131 -0.76 14.88 2.64
CA SER A 131 -0.36 14.29 3.91
C SER A 131 1.16 14.30 4.10
N SER A 132 1.92 13.98 3.04
CA SER A 132 3.39 14.00 3.08
C SER A 132 4.01 15.39 3.21
N ASN A 133 3.30 16.45 2.82
CA ASN A 133 3.70 17.83 3.13
C ASN A 133 3.68 18.15 4.64
N TYR A 134 2.83 17.46 5.42
CA TYR A 134 2.80 17.60 6.88
C TYR A 134 3.76 16.64 7.58
N ILE A 135 3.74 15.36 7.19
CA ILE A 135 4.61 14.32 7.77
C ILE A 135 5.30 13.52 6.65
N PRO A 136 6.56 13.83 6.32
CA PRO A 136 7.27 13.10 5.27
C PRO A 136 7.64 11.69 5.74
N SER A 137 7.63 10.73 4.82
CA SER A 137 8.19 9.39 4.98
C SER A 137 9.48 9.27 4.18
N ASN A 138 10.40 8.42 4.63
CA ASN A 138 11.56 8.03 3.83
C ASN A 138 11.32 6.71 3.08
N GLN A 139 10.13 6.12 3.24
CA GLN A 139 9.76 4.88 2.58
C GLN A 139 8.82 5.15 1.41
N LYS A 140 8.83 4.22 0.46
CA LYS A 140 7.78 4.14 -0.56
C LYS A 140 6.48 3.70 0.10
N THR A 141 5.37 4.34 -0.23
CA THR A 141 4.05 3.94 0.27
C THR A 141 3.25 3.22 -0.82
N ASN A 142 2.78 2.01 -0.53
CA ASN A 142 1.95 1.17 -1.37
C ASN A 142 0.52 1.16 -0.82
N ILE A 143 -0.45 1.45 -1.70
CA ILE A 143 -1.87 1.49 -1.39
C ILE A 143 -2.53 0.35 -2.17
N CYS A 144 -3.03 -0.65 -1.46
CA CYS A 144 -3.59 -1.86 -2.06
C CYS A 144 -5.12 -1.82 -1.99
N ILE A 145 -5.78 -1.76 -3.15
CA ILE A 145 -7.24 -1.57 -3.25
C ILE A 145 -7.93 -2.88 -3.56
N TYR A 146 -8.60 -3.44 -2.55
CA TYR A 146 -9.39 -4.65 -2.63
C TYR A 146 -10.86 -4.28 -2.81
N PRO A 147 -11.58 -4.89 -3.77
CA PRO A 147 -13.03 -4.79 -3.78
C PRO A 147 -13.58 -5.69 -2.66
N THR A 148 -14.51 -5.20 -1.85
CA THR A 148 -15.01 -5.91 -0.66
C THR A 148 -16.51 -5.69 -0.50
N GLU A 149 -17.21 -6.71 0.00
CA GLU A 149 -18.65 -6.64 0.29
C GLU A 149 -18.98 -5.57 1.33
N ALA A 150 -20.12 -4.93 1.12
CA ALA A 150 -20.57 -3.85 1.97
C ALA A 150 -21.33 -4.40 3.19
N THR A 151 -20.71 -4.36 4.36
CA THR A 151 -21.39 -4.60 5.64
C THR A 151 -21.33 -3.34 6.49
N LYS A 152 -22.30 -3.18 7.41
CA LYS A 152 -22.32 -2.04 8.35
C LYS A 152 -21.10 -1.98 9.27
N SER A 153 -20.36 -3.08 9.39
CA SER A 153 -19.15 -3.21 10.21
C SER A 153 -17.89 -3.37 9.38
N THR A 154 -17.95 -3.18 8.05
CA THR A 154 -16.78 -3.32 7.19
C THR A 154 -15.79 -2.19 7.51
N THR A 155 -14.61 -2.57 8.01
CA THR A 155 -13.46 -1.68 8.07
C THR A 155 -13.20 -1.13 6.66
N LEU A 156 -13.11 0.19 6.51
CA LEU A 156 -12.93 0.79 5.19
C LEU A 156 -11.47 0.75 4.74
N MET A 157 -10.56 1.09 5.64
CA MET A 157 -9.13 1.11 5.39
C MET A 157 -8.38 0.73 6.66
N PHE A 158 -7.15 0.28 6.51
CA PHE A 158 -6.24 0.05 7.62
C PHE A 158 -4.79 0.00 7.12
N THR A 159 -3.88 0.32 8.02
CA THR A 159 -2.44 0.28 7.78
C THR A 159 -1.92 -1.11 8.14
N GLU A 160 -1.35 -1.80 7.17
CA GLU A 160 -0.66 -3.09 7.39
C GLU A 160 0.70 -2.87 8.07
N GLY A 161 1.30 -1.71 7.84
CA GLY A 161 2.65 -1.41 8.28
C GLY A 161 3.26 -0.14 7.71
N ALA A 162 4.55 0.02 7.95
CA ALA A 162 5.33 1.09 7.34
C ALA A 162 5.29 0.98 5.81
N GLY A 163 4.83 2.04 5.16
CA GLY A 163 4.65 2.12 3.71
C GLY A 163 3.55 1.23 3.14
N LYS A 164 2.62 0.67 3.93
CA LYS A 164 1.61 -0.28 3.42
C LYS A 164 0.22 0.01 3.97
N ILE A 165 -0.70 0.36 3.07
CA ILE A 165 -2.08 0.71 3.39
C ILE A 165 -3.03 -0.15 2.55
N SER A 166 -4.01 -0.77 3.20
CA SER A 166 -5.07 -1.55 2.58
C SER A 166 -6.37 -0.75 2.53
N VAL A 167 -7.02 -0.74 1.36
CA VAL A 167 -8.32 -0.11 1.13
C VAL A 167 -9.33 -1.20 0.77
N LEU A 168 -10.32 -1.44 1.63
CA LEU A 168 -11.43 -2.37 1.40
C LEU A 168 -12.58 -1.62 0.72
N TYR A 169 -12.39 -1.37 -0.57
CA TYR A 169 -13.26 -0.54 -1.39
C TYR A 169 -14.63 -1.19 -1.61
N ASN A 170 -15.69 -0.43 -1.32
CA ASN A 170 -17.08 -0.84 -1.47
C ASN A 170 -17.98 0.36 -1.80
N GLU A 171 -19.31 0.14 -1.85
CA GLU A 171 -20.29 1.16 -2.24
C GLU A 171 -20.40 2.37 -1.27
N PHE A 172 -19.84 2.28 -0.06
CA PHE A 172 -19.84 3.40 0.90
C PHE A 172 -18.72 4.42 0.63
N PHE A 173 -17.82 4.14 -0.31
CA PHE A 173 -16.76 5.06 -0.67
C PHE A 173 -17.26 6.17 -1.58
N ASN A 174 -16.88 7.39 -1.23
CA ASN A 174 -16.84 8.52 -2.14
C ASN A 174 -15.43 9.15 -2.12
N GLU A 175 -15.24 10.21 -2.92
CA GLU A 175 -13.97 10.92 -3.00
C GLU A 175 -13.50 11.45 -1.64
N GLU A 176 -14.42 11.95 -0.81
CA GLU A 176 -14.10 12.51 0.51
C GLU A 176 -13.65 11.42 1.49
N THR A 177 -14.35 10.28 1.51
CA THR A 177 -13.98 9.10 2.30
C THR A 177 -12.60 8.58 1.91
N LEU A 178 -12.28 8.51 0.60
CA LEU A 178 -10.94 8.15 0.13
C LEU A 178 -9.89 9.14 0.64
N LYS A 179 -10.13 10.44 0.47
CA LYS A 179 -9.17 11.48 0.82
C LYS A 179 -8.85 11.49 2.31
N ALA A 180 -9.88 11.54 3.16
CA ALA A 180 -9.70 11.58 4.61
C ALA A 180 -9.14 10.25 5.15
N GLY A 181 -9.68 9.11 4.71
CA GLY A 181 -9.23 7.80 5.14
C GLY A 181 -7.76 7.52 4.78
N ILE A 182 -7.33 7.90 3.57
CA ILE A 182 -5.91 7.75 3.19
C ILE A 182 -5.02 8.65 4.04
N ALA A 183 -5.47 9.85 4.41
CA ALA A 183 -4.70 10.72 5.31
C ALA A 183 -4.58 10.10 6.71
N HIS A 184 -5.68 9.53 7.23
CA HIS A 184 -5.71 8.80 8.51
C HIS A 184 -4.73 7.62 8.52
N GLU A 185 -4.80 6.76 7.50
CA GLU A 185 -3.91 5.60 7.41
C GLU A 185 -2.46 5.99 7.08
N TYR A 186 -2.24 7.04 6.31
CA TYR A 186 -0.89 7.56 6.07
C TYR A 186 -0.21 8.00 7.37
N HIS A 187 -0.97 8.59 8.30
CA HIS A 187 -0.46 8.89 9.64
C HIS A 187 0.01 7.62 10.36
N HIS A 188 -0.81 6.57 10.40
CA HIS A 188 -0.43 5.29 11.02
C HIS A 188 0.80 4.68 10.35
N SER A 189 0.89 4.77 9.03
CA SER A 189 2.02 4.24 8.26
C SER A 189 3.34 4.95 8.59
N VAL A 190 3.33 6.29 8.61
CA VAL A 190 4.50 7.10 8.97
C VAL A 190 4.86 6.96 10.45
N TRP A 191 3.86 6.82 11.32
CA TRP A 191 4.10 6.54 12.74
C TRP A 191 4.82 5.19 12.91
N THR A 192 4.35 4.17 12.19
CA THR A 192 4.92 2.83 12.23
C THR A 192 6.38 2.85 11.76
N GLU A 193 6.68 3.51 10.64
CA GLU A 193 8.05 3.70 10.15
C GLU A 193 9.01 4.26 11.23
N LYS A 194 8.54 5.23 12.01
CA LYS A 194 9.40 6.02 12.90
C LYS A 194 9.49 5.48 14.32
N TYR A 195 8.44 4.81 14.79
CA TYR A 195 8.25 4.56 16.22
C TYR A 195 7.88 3.12 16.56
N PHE A 196 7.49 2.29 15.58
CA PHE A 196 7.11 0.92 15.89
C PHE A 196 8.28 0.12 16.46
N ASN A 197 7.99 -0.68 17.48
CA ASN A 197 8.98 -1.50 18.16
C ASN A 197 8.36 -2.81 18.63
N ASN A 198 8.75 -3.91 17.98
CA ASN A 198 8.31 -5.28 18.30
C ASN A 198 8.59 -5.73 19.75
N SER A 199 9.48 -5.05 20.48
CA SER A 199 9.76 -5.35 21.89
C SER A 199 8.80 -4.66 22.87
N HIS A 200 7.93 -3.76 22.40
CA HIS A 200 6.93 -3.07 23.21
C HIS A 200 5.54 -3.56 22.88
N SER A 201 4.81 -4.06 23.89
CA SER A 201 3.39 -4.36 23.73
C SER A 201 2.59 -3.06 23.66
N HIS A 202 1.86 -2.86 22.57
CA HIS A 202 0.90 -1.76 22.46
C HIS A 202 -0.21 -1.92 23.51
N THR A 203 -0.38 -0.90 24.35
CA THR A 203 -1.46 -0.87 25.33
C THR A 203 -2.74 -0.30 24.71
N VAL A 204 -3.87 -0.49 25.38
CA VAL A 204 -5.14 0.16 24.98
C VAL A 204 -5.00 1.69 24.95
N LEU A 205 -4.23 2.26 25.87
CA LEU A 205 -3.99 3.72 25.89
C LEU A 205 -3.17 4.15 24.68
N ASP A 206 -2.16 3.37 24.27
CA ASP A 206 -1.36 3.67 23.09
C ASP A 206 -2.25 3.67 21.83
N ASN A 207 -3.14 2.68 21.69
CA ASN A 207 -4.08 2.63 20.58
C ASN A 207 -5.07 3.79 20.59
N LEU A 208 -5.62 4.17 21.75
CA LEU A 208 -6.50 5.34 21.87
C LEU A 208 -5.79 6.63 21.41
N ILE A 209 -4.54 6.81 21.82
CA ILE A 209 -3.72 7.97 21.44
C ILE A 209 -3.39 7.92 19.94
N LEU A 210 -3.06 6.75 19.41
CA LEU A 210 -2.69 6.56 18.01
C LEU A 210 -3.87 6.87 17.08
N GLU A 211 -5.04 6.26 17.33
CA GLU A 211 -6.26 6.52 16.56
C GLU A 211 -6.72 7.98 16.69
N GLY A 212 -6.70 8.53 17.91
CA GLY A 212 -7.05 9.94 18.12
C GLY A 212 -6.13 10.91 17.37
N LYS A 213 -4.82 10.61 17.28
CA LYS A 213 -3.88 11.41 16.49
C LYS A 213 -4.14 11.30 14.99
N ALA A 214 -4.46 10.10 14.49
CA ALA A 214 -4.81 9.91 13.10
C ALA A 214 -6.08 10.68 12.71
N VAL A 215 -7.12 10.65 13.56
CA VAL A 215 -8.34 11.47 13.39
C VAL A 215 -8.01 12.96 13.34
N MET A 216 -7.15 13.44 14.24
CA MET A 216 -6.74 14.85 14.21
C MET A 216 -5.87 15.19 13.01
N PHE A 217 -5.08 14.24 12.51
CA PHE A 217 -4.26 14.41 11.32
C PHE A 217 -5.12 14.47 10.05
N GLU A 218 -6.10 13.58 9.87
CA GLU A 218 -7.02 13.68 8.72
C GLU A 218 -7.75 15.03 8.70
N LYS A 219 -8.16 15.55 9.87
CA LYS A 219 -8.79 16.88 10.00
C LYS A 219 -7.84 18.03 9.73
N LEU A 220 -6.54 17.86 10.03
CA LEU A 220 -5.52 18.85 9.69
C LEU A 220 -5.32 18.93 8.17
N VAL A 221 -5.28 17.78 7.49
CA VAL A 221 -5.08 17.70 6.03
C VAL A 221 -6.35 18.13 5.28
N TYR A 222 -7.53 17.75 5.80
CA TYR A 222 -8.84 18.00 5.20
C TYR A 222 -9.83 18.56 6.23
N PRO A 223 -9.77 19.87 6.53
CA PRO A 223 -10.62 20.48 7.57
C PRO A 223 -12.12 20.43 7.24
N ASP A 224 -12.47 20.46 5.95
CA ASP A 224 -13.85 20.52 5.47
C ASP A 224 -14.50 19.14 5.27
N ILE A 225 -13.70 18.06 5.27
CA ILE A 225 -14.22 16.68 5.12
C ILE A 225 -14.52 16.10 6.50
N THR A 226 -15.69 15.49 6.67
CA THR A 226 -16.05 14.80 7.92
C THR A 226 -16.22 13.30 7.69
N LEU A 227 -15.10 12.58 7.80
CA LEU A 227 -15.10 11.12 7.92
C LEU A 227 -15.36 10.73 9.37
N THR A 228 -14.47 11.14 10.28
CA THR A 228 -14.69 11.00 11.73
C THR A 228 -15.27 12.30 12.31
N THR A 229 -16.35 12.18 13.08
CA THR A 229 -16.93 13.33 13.79
C THR A 229 -16.08 13.66 15.02
N VAL A 230 -15.56 14.88 15.07
CA VAL A 230 -14.82 15.40 16.24
C VAL A 230 -15.70 16.41 16.96
N ASN A 231 -16.03 16.12 18.23
CA ASN A 231 -16.72 17.07 19.08
C ASN A 231 -15.71 17.93 19.85
N TYR A 232 -15.53 19.18 19.40
CA TYR A 232 -14.61 20.13 20.05
C TYR A 232 -15.11 20.63 21.41
N ASN A 233 -16.41 20.47 21.69
CA ASN A 233 -17.01 20.89 22.95
C ASN A 233 -17.21 19.68 23.85
N PHE A 234 -16.87 19.84 25.12
CA PHE A 234 -17.18 18.82 26.11
C PHE A 234 -18.70 18.61 26.18
N ASN A 235 -19.13 17.37 25.97
CA ASN A 235 -20.49 16.92 26.17
C ASN A 235 -20.49 15.75 27.16
N LYS A 236 -21.20 15.92 28.27
CA LYS A 236 -21.30 14.91 29.32
C LYS A 236 -21.95 13.61 28.82
N ASP A 237 -22.90 13.71 27.90
CA ASP A 237 -23.63 12.55 27.39
C ASP A 237 -22.77 11.70 26.45
N ASP A 238 -21.88 12.32 25.68
CA ASP A 238 -20.89 11.63 24.85
C ASP A 238 -19.85 10.93 25.73
N TRP A 239 -19.42 11.58 26.82
CA TRP A 239 -18.45 11.04 27.78
C TRP A 239 -18.95 9.83 28.57
N ASN A 240 -20.26 9.69 28.76
CA ASN A 240 -20.84 8.54 29.45
C ASN A 240 -21.02 7.31 28.54
N GLN A 241 -20.76 7.42 27.23
CA GLN A 241 -20.89 6.32 26.27
C GLN A 241 -19.58 5.52 26.07
N ILE A 242 -18.47 6.00 26.64
CA ILE A 242 -17.14 5.39 26.55
C ILE A 242 -16.87 4.52 27.78
#